data_AF-A0A965I582-F1
#
_entry.id   AF-A0A965I582-F1
#
_cell.length_a   1.000
_cell.length_b   1.000
_cell.length_c   1.000
_cell.angle_alpha   90.00
_cell.angle_beta   90.00
_cell.angle_gamma   90.00
#
_symmetry.space_group_name_H-M   'P 1'
#
loop_
_entity.id
_entity.type
_entity.pdbx_description
1 polymer ?
#
loop_
_entity_poly.entity_id
_entity_poly.type
_entity_poly.pdbx_seq_one_letter_code
_entity_poly.pdbx_strand_id
1 'polypeptide(L)'
;MHTKNTYIFKLVLLISLTLCLSMVAANADSRSDNEAFSAAVKAVKARDYSRALTLFEQQANNAKHDAQYNMAVLLQAGKGRPRNYLDALYWGWLAQLGGIEEAEDIASDILDKLTENDVKVVRARVGENLQSRIENGDINAISQFAGYHLTILEEPDYSTAYIWYSIAVALNIPDMIDRRDDTESDIEAKELARLQTEARELFEKYNFAPFNPKEAGGANES
;
A
#
# COMPACT_ATOMS: atom_id res chain seq x y z
N MET A 1 -41.01 8.57 36.62
CA MET A 1 -40.51 7.65 35.57
C MET A 1 -40.22 8.34 34.21
N HIS A 2 -39.89 9.65 34.15
CA HIS A 2 -39.76 10.37 32.86
C HIS A 2 -38.34 10.76 32.41
N THR A 3 -37.28 10.49 33.19
CA THR A 3 -35.93 10.98 32.87
C THR A 3 -35.10 10.02 32.01
N LYS A 4 -35.37 8.71 32.00
CA LYS A 4 -34.52 7.73 31.28
C LYS A 4 -34.60 7.82 29.75
N ASN A 5 -35.75 8.21 29.18
CA ASN A 5 -35.91 8.31 27.71
C ASN A 5 -35.18 9.51 27.09
N THR A 6 -35.02 10.60 27.82
CA THR A 6 -34.41 11.83 27.28
C THR A 6 -32.90 11.68 27.08
N TYR A 7 -32.21 10.89 27.91
CA TYR A 7 -30.77 10.63 27.75
C TYR A 7 -30.47 9.69 26.60
N ILE A 8 -31.31 8.68 26.37
CA ILE A 8 -31.16 7.74 25.23
C ILE A 8 -31.35 8.49 23.91
N PHE A 9 -32.36 9.36 23.80
CA PHE A 9 -32.58 10.17 22.60
C PHE A 9 -31.43 11.15 22.32
N LYS A 10 -30.87 11.79 23.36
CA LYS A 10 -29.71 12.69 23.21
C LYS A 10 -28.42 11.93 22.84
N LEU A 11 -28.22 10.73 23.37
CA LEU A 11 -27.05 9.90 23.07
C LEU A 11 -27.09 9.35 21.63
N VAL A 12 -28.25 8.90 21.15
CA VAL A 12 -28.45 8.45 19.76
C VAL A 12 -28.27 9.60 18.78
N LEU A 13 -28.76 10.81 19.11
CA LEU A 13 -28.58 12.00 18.28
C LEU A 13 -27.10 12.41 18.20
N LEU A 14 -26.37 12.38 19.32
CA LEU A 14 -24.93 12.70 19.35
C LEU A 14 -24.10 11.71 18.53
N ILE A 15 -24.37 10.40 18.68
CA ILE A 15 -23.69 9.35 17.91
C ILE A 15 -24.01 9.47 16.41
N SER A 16 -25.26 9.79 16.04
CA SER A 16 -25.64 10.00 14.63
C SER A 16 -24.97 11.23 14.02
N LEU A 17 -24.77 12.30 14.80
CA LEU A 17 -24.14 13.54 14.34
C LEU A 17 -22.63 13.35 14.15
N THR A 18 -21.97 12.60 15.05
CA THR A 18 -20.55 12.24 14.88
C THR A 18 -20.33 11.28 13.72
N LEU A 19 -21.22 10.29 13.51
CA LEU A 19 -21.14 9.36 12.38
C LEU A 19 -21.34 10.08 11.04
N CYS A 20 -22.23 11.06 11.00
CA CYS A 20 -22.49 11.85 9.79
C CYS A 20 -21.32 12.79 9.48
N LEU A 21 -20.68 13.38 10.50
CA LEU A 21 -19.53 14.25 10.32
C LEU A 21 -18.28 13.49 9.83
N SER A 22 -18.03 12.28 10.35
CA SER A 22 -16.93 11.43 9.87
C SER A 22 -17.16 10.93 8.44
N MET A 23 -18.41 10.57 8.10
CA MET A 23 -18.77 10.15 6.74
C MET A 23 -18.65 11.29 5.71
N VAL A 24 -19.00 12.53 6.08
CA VAL A 24 -18.82 13.70 5.21
C VAL A 24 -17.34 14.04 5.00
N ALA A 25 -16.49 13.91 6.02
CA ALA A 25 -15.05 14.11 5.89
C ALA A 25 -14.39 13.07 4.96
N ALA A 26 -14.69 11.78 5.15
CA ALA A 26 -14.17 10.70 4.29
C ALA A 26 -14.62 10.84 2.82
N ASN A 27 -15.86 11.31 2.59
CA ASN A 27 -16.37 11.57 1.24
C ASN A 27 -15.76 12.83 0.59
N ALA A 28 -15.30 13.80 1.37
CA ALA A 28 -14.63 15.00 0.84
C ALA A 28 -13.18 14.68 0.43
N ASP A 29 -12.46 13.91 1.23
CA ASP A 29 -11.07 13.51 0.94
C ASP A 29 -10.99 12.60 -0.29
N SER A 30 -11.84 11.57 -0.38
CA SER A 30 -11.89 10.66 -1.55
C SER A 30 -12.29 11.37 -2.85
N ARG A 31 -13.22 12.34 -2.79
CA ARG A 31 -13.58 13.16 -3.96
C ARG A 31 -12.43 14.04 -4.42
N SER A 32 -11.72 14.66 -3.49
CA SER A 32 -10.55 15.49 -3.78
C SER A 32 -9.41 14.67 -4.42
N ASP A 33 -9.16 13.45 -3.93
CA ASP A 33 -8.15 12.54 -4.50
C ASP A 33 -8.47 12.15 -5.95
N ASN A 34 -9.73 11.77 -6.23
CA ASN A 34 -10.17 11.44 -7.59
C ASN A 34 -10.07 12.64 -8.54
N GLU A 35 -10.39 13.84 -8.06
CA GLU A 35 -10.23 15.07 -8.83
C GLU A 35 -8.75 15.37 -9.12
N ALA A 36 -7.86 15.18 -8.14
CA ALA A 36 -6.42 15.35 -8.29
C ALA A 36 -5.81 14.36 -9.30
N PHE A 37 -6.17 13.08 -9.22
CA PHE A 37 -5.72 12.07 -10.18
C PHE A 37 -6.24 12.38 -11.60
N SER A 38 -7.52 12.75 -11.74
CA SER A 38 -8.09 13.18 -13.01
C SER A 38 -7.34 14.39 -13.60
N ALA A 39 -6.95 15.35 -12.76
CA ALA A 39 -6.16 16.51 -13.16
C ALA A 39 -4.76 16.10 -13.65
N ALA A 40 -4.10 15.14 -12.98
CA ALA A 40 -2.81 14.60 -13.40
C ALA A 40 -2.90 13.95 -14.79
N VAL A 41 -3.90 13.10 -15.00
CA VAL A 41 -4.15 12.45 -16.30
C VAL A 41 -4.46 13.47 -17.40
N LYS A 42 -5.24 14.53 -17.10
CA LYS A 42 -5.48 15.63 -18.04
C LYS A 42 -4.18 16.36 -18.41
N ALA A 43 -3.28 16.58 -17.45
CA ALA A 43 -1.99 17.19 -17.71
C ALA A 43 -1.11 16.30 -18.63
N VAL A 44 -1.11 14.97 -18.43
CA VAL A 44 -0.46 14.02 -19.36
C VAL A 44 -1.02 14.15 -20.77
N LYS A 45 -2.34 14.17 -20.94
CA LYS A 45 -3.01 14.33 -22.24
C LYS A 45 -2.65 15.66 -22.92
N ALA A 46 -2.50 16.72 -22.13
CA ALA A 46 -2.05 18.04 -22.59
C ALA A 46 -0.54 18.13 -22.84
N ARG A 47 0.22 17.04 -22.60
CA ARG A 47 1.69 16.99 -22.63
C ARG A 47 2.38 17.93 -21.62
N ASP A 48 1.64 18.38 -20.62
CA ASP A 48 2.18 19.12 -19.47
C ASP A 48 2.72 18.13 -18.42
N TYR A 49 3.78 17.42 -18.79
CA TYR A 49 4.33 16.33 -18.00
C TYR A 49 4.96 16.80 -16.68
N SER A 50 5.47 18.03 -16.63
CA SER A 50 6.01 18.59 -15.38
C SER A 50 4.89 18.75 -14.35
N ARG A 51 3.74 19.27 -14.76
CA ARG A 51 2.57 19.37 -13.88
C ARG A 51 2.01 18.00 -13.53
N ALA A 52 1.94 17.08 -14.49
CA ALA A 52 1.49 15.71 -14.24
C ALA A 52 2.33 15.03 -13.15
N LEU A 53 3.66 15.11 -13.24
CA LEU A 53 4.56 14.56 -12.23
C LEU A 53 4.29 15.14 -10.84
N THR A 54 4.14 16.46 -10.70
CA THR A 54 3.85 17.07 -9.39
C THR A 54 2.53 16.56 -8.79
N LEU A 55 1.49 16.37 -9.62
CA LEU A 55 0.21 15.87 -9.15
C LEU A 55 0.26 14.38 -8.80
N PHE A 56 0.93 13.56 -9.62
CA PHE A 56 1.12 12.14 -9.31
C PHE A 56 2.00 11.93 -8.08
N GLU A 57 3.05 12.73 -7.88
CA GLU A 57 3.95 12.64 -6.73
C GLU A 57 3.18 12.76 -5.40
N GLN A 58 2.23 13.69 -5.30
CA GLN A 58 1.37 13.83 -4.12
C GLN A 58 0.53 12.58 -3.85
N GLN A 59 -0.11 12.04 -4.90
CA GLN A 59 -0.97 10.86 -4.80
C GLN A 59 -0.16 9.57 -4.56
N ALA A 60 1.00 9.45 -5.19
CA ALA A 60 1.92 8.31 -5.04
C ALA A 60 2.46 8.21 -3.60
N ASN A 61 2.72 9.36 -2.96
CA ASN A 61 3.08 9.42 -1.55
C ASN A 61 1.94 8.98 -0.62
N ASN A 62 0.68 9.13 -1.04
CA ASN A 62 -0.51 8.60 -0.37
C ASN A 62 -0.84 7.15 -0.79
N ALA A 63 0.17 6.41 -1.27
CA ALA A 63 0.06 5.02 -1.70
C ALA A 63 -0.99 4.73 -2.79
N LYS A 64 -1.34 5.72 -3.63
CA LYS A 64 -2.18 5.48 -4.80
C LYS A 64 -1.37 4.78 -5.88
N HIS A 65 -1.57 3.48 -6.05
CA HIS A 65 -0.76 2.63 -6.92
C HIS A 65 -0.77 3.05 -8.39
N ASP A 66 -1.91 3.53 -8.91
CA ASP A 66 -1.97 4.10 -10.26
C ASP A 66 -1.07 5.34 -10.41
N ALA A 67 -0.96 6.17 -9.37
CA ALA A 67 -0.07 7.33 -9.40
C ALA A 67 1.40 6.91 -9.31
N GLN A 68 1.72 5.88 -8.52
CA GLN A 68 3.05 5.28 -8.46
C GLN A 68 3.45 4.71 -9.83
N TYR A 69 2.57 3.97 -10.50
CA TYR A 69 2.78 3.47 -11.85
C TYR A 69 3.05 4.62 -12.85
N ASN A 70 2.21 5.66 -12.84
CA ASN A 70 2.39 6.81 -13.72
C ASN A 70 3.69 7.58 -13.44
N MET A 71 4.12 7.67 -12.17
CA MET A 71 5.44 8.20 -11.80
C MET A 71 6.55 7.37 -12.44
N ALA A 72 6.49 6.04 -12.32
CA ALA A 72 7.47 5.13 -12.90
C ALA A 72 7.59 5.33 -14.42
N VAL A 73 6.46 5.34 -15.14
CA VAL A 73 6.41 5.57 -16.59
C VAL A 73 7.05 6.91 -17.00
N LEU A 74 6.66 8.01 -16.36
CA LEU A 74 7.14 9.34 -16.74
C LEU A 74 8.63 9.53 -16.43
N LEU A 75 9.10 9.01 -15.30
CA LEU A 75 10.50 9.09 -14.89
C LEU A 75 11.41 8.18 -15.72
N GLN A 76 10.95 6.98 -16.09
CA GLN A 76 11.66 6.09 -17.02
C GLN A 76 11.76 6.74 -18.41
N ALA A 77 10.69 7.39 -18.88
CA ALA A 77 10.69 8.09 -20.16
C ALA A 77 11.54 9.38 -20.13
N GLY A 78 11.68 10.03 -18.98
CA GLY A 78 12.27 11.36 -18.84
C GLY A 78 11.34 12.48 -19.33
N LYS A 79 10.03 12.32 -19.13
CA LYS A 79 9.01 13.31 -19.52
C LYS A 79 8.66 14.20 -18.33
N GLY A 80 8.79 15.52 -18.50
CA GLY A 80 8.47 16.50 -17.46
C GLY A 80 9.61 16.76 -16.47
N ARG A 81 10.48 15.77 -16.23
CA ARG A 81 11.78 15.89 -15.56
C ARG A 81 12.81 14.99 -16.27
N PRO A 82 14.13 15.21 -16.10
CA PRO A 82 15.14 14.31 -16.63
C PRO A 82 14.93 12.87 -16.18
N ARG A 83 15.35 11.92 -17.03
CA ARG A 83 15.20 10.50 -16.76
C ARG A 83 15.88 10.11 -15.45
N ASN A 84 15.18 9.37 -14.60
CA ASN A 84 15.72 8.84 -13.35
C ASN A 84 15.27 7.39 -13.17
N TYR A 85 16.17 6.44 -13.43
CA TYR A 85 15.88 5.01 -13.32
C TYR A 85 15.70 4.56 -11.87
N LEU A 86 16.41 5.14 -10.90
CA LEU A 86 16.29 4.73 -9.50
C LEU A 86 14.90 5.09 -8.94
N ASP A 87 14.45 6.32 -9.20
CA ASP A 87 13.10 6.73 -8.77
C ASP A 87 12.02 5.99 -9.57
N ALA A 88 12.23 5.75 -10.87
CA ALA A 88 11.27 4.98 -11.66
C ALA A 88 11.12 3.55 -11.15
N LEU A 89 12.23 2.88 -10.81
CA LEU A 89 12.20 1.53 -10.24
C LEU A 89 11.53 1.51 -8.87
N TYR A 90 11.84 2.49 -8.00
CA TYR A 90 11.21 2.63 -6.69
C TYR A 90 9.68 2.71 -6.79
N TRP A 91 9.17 3.59 -7.66
CA TRP A 91 7.73 3.73 -7.86
C TRP A 91 7.10 2.54 -8.57
N GLY A 92 7.84 1.91 -9.51
CA GLY A 92 7.39 0.71 -10.21
C GLY A 92 7.17 -0.46 -9.25
N TRP A 93 8.13 -0.75 -8.38
CA TRP A 93 7.99 -1.81 -7.39
C TRP A 93 6.88 -1.55 -6.36
N LEU A 94 6.70 -0.31 -5.90
CA LEU A 94 5.57 0.02 -5.02
C LEU A 94 4.22 -0.17 -5.73
N ALA A 95 4.13 0.17 -7.02
CA ALA A 95 2.92 -0.07 -7.81
C ALA A 95 2.66 -1.57 -8.03
N GLN A 96 3.70 -2.36 -8.33
CA GLN A 96 3.62 -3.81 -8.48
C GLN A 96 3.12 -4.47 -7.20
N LEU A 97 3.73 -4.14 -6.06
CA LEU A 97 3.31 -4.64 -4.75
C LEU A 97 1.89 -4.18 -4.39
N GLY A 98 1.48 -3.03 -4.91
CA GLY A 98 0.12 -2.51 -4.86
C GLY A 98 -0.90 -3.16 -5.79
N GLY A 99 -0.49 -4.16 -6.58
CA GLY A 99 -1.37 -4.92 -7.48
C GLY A 99 -1.42 -4.44 -8.93
N ILE A 100 -0.57 -3.50 -9.34
CA ILE A 100 -0.45 -3.10 -10.75
C ILE A 100 0.56 -4.04 -11.43
N GLU A 101 0.07 -5.15 -11.98
CA GLU A 101 0.91 -6.18 -12.62
C GLU A 101 1.76 -5.60 -13.76
N GLU A 102 1.24 -4.65 -14.53
CA GLU A 102 1.96 -3.99 -15.62
C GLU A 102 3.19 -3.18 -15.15
N ALA A 103 3.30 -2.91 -13.84
CA ALA A 103 4.47 -2.24 -13.28
C ALA A 103 5.72 -3.14 -13.27
N GLU A 104 5.54 -4.47 -13.32
CA GLU A 104 6.64 -5.44 -13.37
C GLU A 104 7.47 -5.27 -14.65
N ASP A 105 6.80 -5.07 -15.80
CA ASP A 105 7.47 -4.84 -17.09
C ASP A 105 8.36 -3.59 -17.03
N ILE A 106 7.88 -2.52 -16.40
CA ILE A 106 8.66 -1.28 -16.21
C ILE A 106 9.88 -1.55 -15.34
N ALA A 107 9.71 -2.28 -14.23
CA ALA A 107 10.81 -2.61 -13.34
C ALA A 107 11.86 -3.45 -14.05
N SER A 108 11.46 -4.49 -14.78
CA SER A 108 12.33 -5.38 -15.55
C SER A 108 13.16 -4.60 -16.58
N ASP A 109 12.51 -3.73 -17.37
CA ASP A 109 13.18 -2.86 -18.35
C ASP A 109 14.24 -1.94 -17.74
N ILE A 110 14.03 -1.52 -16.48
CA ILE A 110 14.93 -0.64 -15.74
C ILE A 110 16.10 -1.42 -15.12
N LEU A 111 15.84 -2.62 -14.60
CA LEU A 111 16.86 -3.46 -13.95
C LEU A 111 18.06 -3.72 -14.88
N ASP A 112 17.80 -3.95 -16.17
CA ASP A 112 18.83 -4.11 -17.21
C ASP A 112 19.78 -2.91 -17.38
N LYS A 113 19.42 -1.75 -16.83
CA LYS A 113 20.15 -0.48 -16.98
C LYS A 113 20.89 -0.06 -15.72
N LEU A 114 20.69 -0.77 -14.62
CA LEU A 114 21.23 -0.44 -13.31
C LEU A 114 22.32 -1.40 -12.89
N THR A 115 23.23 -0.93 -12.05
CA THR A 115 24.19 -1.82 -11.39
C THR A 115 23.52 -2.55 -10.22
N GLU A 116 24.09 -3.68 -9.80
CA GLU A 116 23.62 -4.40 -8.62
C GLU A 116 23.56 -3.52 -7.37
N ASN A 117 24.54 -2.61 -7.19
CA ASN A 117 24.56 -1.67 -6.07
C ASN A 117 23.41 -0.66 -6.14
N ASP A 118 23.12 -0.13 -7.33
CA ASP A 118 21.99 0.76 -7.55
C ASP A 118 20.66 0.08 -7.19
N VAL A 119 20.48 -1.16 -7.65
CA VAL A 119 19.29 -1.96 -7.36
C VAL A 119 19.16 -2.22 -5.86
N LYS A 120 20.26 -2.55 -5.15
CA LYS A 120 20.28 -2.74 -3.69
C LYS A 120 19.82 -1.49 -2.94
N VAL A 121 20.24 -0.30 -3.37
CA VAL A 121 19.78 0.97 -2.80
C VAL A 121 18.27 1.14 -2.96
N VAL A 122 17.72 0.83 -4.14
CA VAL A 122 16.29 0.95 -4.39
C VAL A 122 15.49 -0.09 -3.58
N ARG A 123 15.97 -1.33 -3.47
CA ARG A 123 15.33 -2.38 -2.65
C ARG A 123 15.20 -1.93 -1.20
N ALA A 124 16.31 -1.47 -0.61
CA ALA A 124 16.35 -0.96 0.76
C ALA A 124 15.33 0.17 0.95
N ARG A 125 15.28 1.12 0.02
CA ARG A 125 14.31 2.24 0.08
C ARG A 125 12.85 1.77 0.03
N VAL A 126 12.52 0.76 -0.79
CA VAL A 126 11.16 0.17 -0.83
C VAL A 126 10.83 -0.50 0.50
N GLY A 127 11.74 -1.33 1.03
CA GLY A 127 11.57 -1.99 2.32
C GLY A 127 11.37 -0.99 3.47
N GLU A 128 12.20 0.05 3.55
CA GLU A 128 12.10 1.14 4.54
C GLU A 128 10.76 1.88 4.46
N ASN A 129 10.28 2.17 3.23
CA ASN A 129 9.00 2.83 3.04
C ASN A 129 7.83 1.98 3.58
N LEU A 130 7.79 0.70 3.20
CA LEU A 130 6.72 -0.21 3.60
C LEU A 130 6.75 -0.48 5.10
N GLN A 131 7.94 -0.73 5.66
CA GLN A 131 8.12 -0.90 7.10
C GLN A 131 7.65 0.35 7.87
N SER A 132 8.01 1.56 7.41
CA SER A 132 7.57 2.80 8.04
C SER A 132 6.04 2.97 7.98
N ARG A 133 5.39 2.58 6.88
CA ARG A 133 3.93 2.61 6.78
C ARG A 133 3.25 1.66 7.78
N ILE A 134 3.79 0.44 7.93
CA ILE A 134 3.33 -0.52 8.94
C ILE A 134 3.50 0.06 10.35
N GLU A 135 4.64 0.67 10.66
CA GLU A 135 4.90 1.31 11.96
C GLU A 135 3.93 2.46 12.26
N ASN A 136 3.42 3.12 11.23
CA ASN A 136 2.41 4.16 11.32
C ASN A 136 0.97 3.61 11.25
N GLY A 137 0.78 2.29 11.30
CA GLY A 137 -0.52 1.63 11.39
C GLY A 137 -1.24 1.40 10.06
N ASP A 138 -0.56 1.58 8.92
CA ASP A 138 -1.15 1.32 7.61
C ASP A 138 -1.19 -0.19 7.31
N ILE A 139 -2.36 -0.80 7.53
CA ILE A 139 -2.57 -2.22 7.32
C ILE A 139 -2.44 -2.66 5.85
N ASN A 140 -2.58 -1.75 4.88
CA ASN A 140 -2.43 -2.09 3.46
C ASN A 140 -0.95 -2.33 3.11
N ALA A 141 -0.02 -1.75 3.87
CA ALA A 141 1.40 -1.99 3.68
C ALA A 141 1.83 -3.40 4.14
N ILE A 142 1.03 -4.10 4.94
CA ILE A 142 1.36 -5.43 5.47
C ILE A 142 1.49 -6.47 4.34
N SER A 143 0.48 -6.57 3.47
CA SER A 143 0.51 -7.51 2.34
C SER A 143 1.58 -7.13 1.31
N GLN A 144 1.80 -5.83 1.13
CA GLN A 144 2.86 -5.28 0.26
C GLN A 144 4.25 -5.64 0.79
N PHE A 145 4.46 -5.55 2.10
CA PHE A 145 5.73 -5.89 2.74
C PHE A 145 6.00 -7.39 2.68
N ALA A 146 4.98 -8.22 2.92
CA ALA A 146 5.09 -9.66 2.70
C ALA A 146 5.46 -9.98 1.23
N GLY A 147 4.79 -9.34 0.26
CA GLY A 147 5.10 -9.48 -1.16
C GLY A 147 6.51 -9.00 -1.53
N TYR A 148 6.99 -7.91 -0.90
CA TYR A 148 8.34 -7.39 -1.07
C TYR A 148 9.40 -8.44 -0.71
N HIS A 149 9.21 -9.13 0.41
CA HIS A 149 10.11 -10.19 0.86
C HIS A 149 10.16 -11.39 -0.09
N LEU A 150 9.13 -11.64 -0.89
CA LEU A 150 9.10 -12.74 -1.86
C LEU A 150 9.57 -12.36 -3.27
N THR A 151 9.25 -11.14 -3.72
CA THR A 151 9.31 -10.79 -5.15
C THR A 151 10.37 -9.74 -5.47
N ILE A 152 10.75 -8.89 -4.51
CA ILE A 152 11.63 -7.74 -4.77
C ILE A 152 13.05 -7.98 -4.28
N LEU A 153 13.22 -8.74 -3.19
CA LEU A 153 14.53 -9.12 -2.68
C LEU A 153 15.33 -9.93 -3.72
N GLU A 154 16.65 -9.91 -3.56
CA GLU A 154 17.54 -10.72 -4.40
C GLU A 154 17.31 -12.22 -4.17
N GLU A 155 17.15 -12.60 -2.90
CA GLU A 155 16.74 -13.94 -2.48
C GLU A 155 15.45 -13.81 -1.67
N PRO A 156 14.40 -14.59 -1.97
CA PRO A 156 13.16 -14.56 -1.23
C PRO A 156 13.34 -14.90 0.26
N ASP A 157 12.68 -14.14 1.12
CA ASP A 157 12.58 -14.39 2.55
C ASP A 157 11.18 -14.90 2.90
N TYR A 158 10.98 -16.19 2.71
CA TYR A 158 9.71 -16.88 3.00
C TYR A 158 9.32 -16.78 4.48
N SER A 159 10.30 -16.75 5.40
CA SER A 159 10.04 -16.66 6.83
C SER A 159 9.36 -15.34 7.20
N THR A 160 9.94 -14.22 6.75
CA THR A 160 9.36 -12.90 7.01
C THR A 160 8.04 -12.71 6.27
N ALA A 161 7.95 -13.15 5.00
CA ALA A 161 6.71 -13.10 4.24
C ALA A 161 5.56 -13.87 4.92
N TYR A 162 5.83 -15.09 5.40
CA TYR A 162 4.86 -15.91 6.13
C TYR A 162 4.34 -15.23 7.38
N ILE A 163 5.24 -14.61 8.17
CA ILE A 163 4.85 -13.86 9.37
C ILE A 163 3.86 -12.75 9.01
N TRP A 164 4.19 -11.92 8.02
CA TRP A 164 3.35 -10.78 7.67
C TRP A 164 2.06 -11.19 6.96
N TYR A 165 2.05 -12.24 6.13
CA TYR A 165 0.80 -12.80 5.62
C TYR A 165 -0.06 -13.41 6.73
N SER A 166 0.53 -14.03 7.74
CA SER A 166 -0.22 -14.52 8.92
C SER A 166 -0.89 -13.38 9.69
N ILE A 167 -0.18 -12.26 9.87
CA ILE A 167 -0.74 -11.03 10.46
C ILE A 167 -1.87 -10.50 9.57
N ALA A 168 -1.68 -10.46 8.24
CA ALA A 168 -2.70 -10.00 7.30
C ALA A 168 -3.99 -10.83 7.38
N VAL A 169 -3.86 -12.16 7.46
CA VAL A 169 -5.01 -13.06 7.65
C VAL A 169 -5.70 -12.80 8.99
N ALA A 170 -4.95 -12.61 10.08
CA ALA A 170 -5.51 -12.30 11.38
C ALA A 170 -6.27 -10.95 11.40
N LEU A 171 -5.87 -10.00 10.56
CA LEU A 171 -6.55 -8.73 10.35
C LEU A 171 -7.71 -8.80 9.36
N ASN A 172 -7.98 -9.97 8.78
CA ASN A 172 -9.01 -10.20 7.76
C ASN A 172 -8.78 -9.36 6.48
N ILE A 173 -7.51 -9.18 6.09
CA ILE A 173 -7.15 -8.63 4.78
C ILE A 173 -7.53 -9.67 3.70
N PRO A 174 -8.28 -9.28 2.65
CA PRO A 174 -8.75 -10.22 1.63
C PRO A 174 -7.63 -10.98 0.93
N ASP A 175 -7.92 -12.21 0.50
CA ASP A 175 -7.08 -13.03 -0.38
C ASP A 175 -5.66 -13.34 0.16
N MET A 176 -5.47 -13.29 1.49
CA MET A 176 -4.17 -13.55 2.14
C MET A 176 -3.98 -14.97 2.67
N ILE A 177 -5.06 -15.77 2.77
CA ILE A 177 -4.97 -17.15 3.27
C ILE A 177 -4.14 -18.01 2.32
N ASP A 178 -4.48 -17.98 1.03
CA ASP A 178 -3.76 -18.77 0.03
C ASP A 178 -2.29 -18.34 -0.05
N ARG A 179 -2.01 -17.02 -0.01
CA ARG A 179 -0.64 -16.50 0.01
C ARG A 179 0.16 -16.96 1.23
N ARG A 180 -0.45 -16.98 2.41
CA ARG A 180 0.19 -17.49 3.64
C ARG A 180 0.50 -18.97 3.50
N ASP A 181 -0.47 -19.77 3.06
CA ASP A 181 -0.37 -21.23 3.00
C ASP A 181 0.62 -21.67 1.92
N ASP A 182 0.63 -21.00 0.77
CA ASP A 182 1.63 -21.22 -0.29
C ASP A 182 3.03 -20.88 0.22
N THR A 183 3.21 -19.74 0.90
CA THR A 183 4.49 -19.34 1.50
C THR A 183 4.95 -20.33 2.58
N GLU A 184 4.02 -20.90 3.35
CA GLU A 184 4.32 -21.91 4.37
C GLU A 184 4.96 -23.16 3.77
N SER A 185 4.58 -23.52 2.53
CA SER A 185 5.07 -24.73 1.86
C SER A 185 6.58 -24.70 1.55
N ASP A 186 7.18 -23.52 1.46
CA ASP A 186 8.61 -23.30 1.25
C ASP A 186 9.41 -23.22 2.57
N ILE A 187 8.76 -23.41 3.72
CA ILE A 187 9.38 -23.28 5.04
C ILE A 187 9.59 -24.66 5.68
N GLU A 188 10.76 -24.88 6.27
CA GLU A 188 11.03 -26.10 7.02
C GLU A 188 10.11 -26.21 8.25
N ALA A 189 9.47 -27.38 8.42
CA ALA A 189 8.52 -27.64 9.51
C ALA A 189 9.05 -27.32 10.93
N LYS A 190 10.37 -27.41 11.14
CA LYS A 190 11.01 -27.09 12.43
C LYS A 190 10.96 -25.60 12.79
N GLU A 191 10.85 -24.72 11.79
CA GLU A 191 10.82 -23.26 11.97
C GLU A 191 9.40 -22.73 12.20
N LEU A 192 8.36 -23.47 11.76
CA LEU A 192 6.98 -22.99 11.76
C LEU A 192 6.49 -22.52 13.13
N ALA A 193 6.71 -23.31 14.19
CA ALA A 193 6.29 -22.95 15.54
C ALA A 193 6.95 -21.65 16.04
N ARG A 194 8.21 -21.43 15.65
CA ARG A 194 8.95 -20.21 15.98
C ARG A 194 8.35 -19.00 15.24
N LEU A 195 8.12 -19.13 13.94
CA LEU A 195 7.54 -18.06 13.10
C LEU A 195 6.11 -17.70 13.51
N GLN A 196 5.28 -18.69 13.86
CA GLN A 196 3.93 -18.46 14.37
C GLN A 196 3.94 -17.71 15.72
N THR A 197 4.92 -18.01 16.58
CA THR A 197 5.11 -17.28 17.84
C THR A 197 5.51 -15.83 17.56
N GLU A 198 6.46 -15.61 16.66
CA GLU A 198 6.92 -14.28 16.24
C GLU A 198 5.78 -13.45 15.60
N ALA A 199 4.98 -14.06 14.72
CA ALA A 199 3.82 -13.41 14.10
C ALA A 199 2.80 -12.95 15.15
N ARG A 200 2.53 -13.79 16.17
CA ARG A 200 1.65 -13.41 17.30
C ARG A 200 2.23 -12.23 18.09
N GLU A 201 3.53 -12.27 18.41
CA GLU A 201 4.19 -11.19 19.16
C GLU A 201 4.16 -9.85 18.40
N LEU A 202 4.42 -9.88 17.09
CA LEU A 202 4.32 -8.69 16.25
C LEU A 202 2.87 -8.18 16.12
N PHE A 203 1.90 -9.08 15.94
CA PHE A 203 0.48 -8.72 15.93
C PHE A 203 0.06 -7.99 17.22
N GLU A 204 0.46 -8.52 18.38
CA GLU A 204 0.22 -7.93 19.70
C GLU A 204 0.96 -6.59 19.87
N LYS A 205 2.21 -6.51 19.42
CA LYS A 205 3.05 -5.30 19.50
C LYS A 205 2.46 -4.13 18.73
N TYR A 206 2.07 -4.35 17.48
CA TYR A 206 1.57 -3.29 16.62
C TYR A 206 0.10 -2.96 16.89
N ASN A 207 -0.68 -3.92 17.40
CA ASN A 207 -2.07 -3.73 17.81
C ASN A 207 -2.91 -2.98 16.75
N PHE A 208 -2.83 -3.45 15.51
CA PHE A 208 -3.52 -2.83 14.37
C PHE A 208 -5.04 -2.85 14.57
N ALA A 209 -5.72 -1.87 13.98
CA ALA A 209 -7.16 -1.95 13.80
C ALA A 209 -7.48 -3.08 12.80
N PRO A 210 -8.51 -3.91 13.04
CA PRO A 210 -8.96 -4.90 12.07
C PRO A 210 -9.35 -4.26 10.73
N PHE A 211 -9.18 -4.99 9.62
CA PHE A 211 -9.54 -4.50 8.30
C PHE A 211 -11.02 -4.14 8.22
N ASN A 212 -11.31 -2.92 7.74
CA ASN A 212 -12.66 -2.43 7.49
C ASN A 212 -12.90 -2.27 5.98
N PRO A 213 -13.67 -3.18 5.33
CA PRO A 213 -13.89 -3.12 3.88
C PRO A 213 -14.62 -1.85 3.42
N LYS A 214 -15.32 -1.13 4.31
CA LYS A 214 -16.01 0.13 3.96
C LYS A 214 -15.06 1.33 3.89
N GLU A 215 -13.91 1.25 4.54
CA GLU A 215 -12.86 2.29 4.51
C GLU A 215 -11.85 2.04 3.38
N ALA A 216 -11.78 0.81 2.86
CA ALA A 216 -10.93 0.42 1.72
C ALA A 216 -11.47 0.87 0.34
N GLY A 217 -12.69 1.44 0.27
CA GLY A 217 -13.41 1.82 -0.95
C GLY A 217 -12.85 3.03 -1.73
N GLY A 218 -11.54 3.27 -1.67
CA GLY A 218 -10.85 4.28 -2.49
C GLY A 218 -10.09 3.71 -3.69
N ALA A 219 -10.16 2.40 -3.92
CA ALA A 219 -9.53 1.72 -5.05
C ALA A 219 -10.60 1.11 -5.98
N ASN A 220 -10.73 1.74 -7.14
CA ASN A 220 -11.30 1.21 -8.39
C ASN A 220 -12.72 0.61 -8.36
N GLU A 221 -13.72 1.51 -8.42
CA GLU A 221 -14.95 1.22 -9.17
C GLU A 221 -14.81 1.77 -10.60
N SER A 222 -14.59 0.82 -11.54
CA SER A 222 -14.76 0.85 -13.01
C SER A 222 -14.28 2.05 -13.84
#